data_AF-A0A931RLY6-F1
#
_entry.id   AF-A0A931RLY6-F1
#
_cell.length_a   1.000
_cell.length_b   1.000
_cell.length_c   1.000
_cell.angle_alpha   90.00
_cell.angle_beta   90.00
_cell.angle_gamma   90.00
#
_symmetry.space_group_name_H-M   'P 1'
#
loop_
_entity.id
_entity.type
_entity.pdbx_description
1 polymer ?
#
loop_
_entity_poly.entity_id
_entity_poly.type
_entity_poly.pdbx_seq_one_letter_code
_entity_poly.pdbx_strand_id
1 'polypeptide(L)'
;MQQETPAITPEPSVEPAASVPPVEPVVQSESVSPADVPTPSPLPELAAPEPSTPPLVPVTSSSPAPAASLAGTESGVRGLLSRARERIQFRKRAKLEKIAARARAEGSITNDGVQKLLRVSDATATRYLSELVRAGRLKRVGAASHARYEPVS
;
A
#
# COMPACT_ATOMS: atom_id res chain seq x y z
N MET A 1 70.04 -9.24 27.72
CA MET A 1 70.06 -8.22 26.65
C MET A 1 68.79 -8.44 25.84
N GLN A 2 67.60 -8.20 26.40
CA GLN A 2 66.86 -6.93 26.49
C GLN A 2 66.80 -6.13 25.17
N GLN A 3 65.57 -5.62 24.92
CA GLN A 3 65.14 -4.55 24.02
C GLN A 3 64.64 -5.03 22.64
N GLU A 4 63.49 -4.62 22.10
CA GLU A 4 62.32 -3.87 22.57
C GLU A 4 61.27 -4.00 21.46
N THR A 5 60.01 -4.21 21.80
CA THR A 5 58.84 -3.71 21.03
C THR A 5 58.24 -2.61 21.91
N PRO A 6 57.70 -1.47 21.40
CA PRO A 6 56.83 -1.37 20.21
C PRO A 6 56.94 -0.04 19.41
N ALA A 7 56.34 0.03 18.22
CA ALA A 7 55.93 1.33 17.66
C ALA A 7 54.70 1.16 16.77
N ILE A 8 53.54 1.24 17.43
CA ILE A 8 52.27 1.56 16.81
C ILE A 8 52.36 3.02 16.40
N THR A 9 52.42 3.30 15.10
CA THR A 9 52.11 4.63 14.56
C THR A 9 50.82 4.48 13.76
N PRO A 10 49.65 4.87 14.29
CA PRO A 10 48.55 5.26 13.44
C PRO A 10 48.94 6.60 12.81
N GLU A 11 48.85 6.70 11.49
CA GLU A 11 48.89 7.98 10.79
C GLU A 11 47.44 8.50 10.69
N PRO A 12 47.02 9.46 11.53
CA PRO A 12 45.79 10.19 11.30
C PRO A 12 46.06 11.27 10.26
N SER A 13 45.77 10.99 8.99
CA SER A 13 45.66 12.04 7.96
C SER A 13 44.33 12.78 8.13
N VAL A 14 44.29 13.66 9.13
CA VAL A 14 43.27 14.71 9.26
C VAL A 14 43.90 15.97 8.70
N GLU A 15 43.49 16.36 7.48
CA GLU A 15 43.80 17.68 6.96
C GLU A 15 42.72 18.67 7.46
N PRO A 16 43.09 19.70 8.23
CA PRO A 16 42.15 20.64 8.81
C PRO A 16 41.95 21.83 7.87
N ALA A 17 40.82 21.88 7.16
CA ALA A 17 40.28 23.12 6.62
C ALA A 17 39.35 23.77 7.68
N ALA A 18 39.96 24.34 8.72
CA ALA A 18 39.36 25.48 9.43
C ALA A 18 39.40 26.69 8.46
N SER A 19 38.51 27.67 8.44
CA SER A 19 37.41 28.08 9.29
C SER A 19 36.84 29.36 8.65
N VAL A 20 35.54 29.46 8.38
CA VAL A 20 34.73 30.62 8.82
C VAL A 20 33.28 30.17 9.06
N PRO A 21 32.73 30.34 10.27
CA PRO A 21 31.32 30.70 10.52
C PRO A 21 31.26 32.21 10.86
N PRO A 22 30.14 32.80 11.32
CA PRO A 22 28.72 32.70 10.94
C PRO A 22 28.11 34.10 10.61
N VAL A 23 27.02 34.17 9.84
CA VAL A 23 26.06 35.31 9.91
C VAL A 23 24.68 34.89 9.39
N GLU A 24 23.77 34.59 10.33
CA GLU A 24 22.35 34.92 10.23
C GLU A 24 22.17 36.37 10.76
N PRO A 25 20.99 37.05 10.73
CA PRO A 25 19.74 36.86 9.97
C PRO A 25 19.23 38.16 9.29
N VAL A 26 18.57 38.11 8.12
CA VAL A 26 17.60 39.16 7.73
C VAL A 26 16.42 38.52 6.98
N VAL A 27 15.33 38.41 7.74
CA VAL A 27 13.94 38.56 7.32
C VAL A 27 13.73 39.25 5.98
N GLN A 28 13.11 38.55 5.03
CA GLN A 28 12.19 39.20 4.10
C GLN A 28 10.84 38.49 4.18
N SER A 29 10.04 39.03 5.10
CA SER A 29 8.61 38.81 5.20
C SER A 29 7.94 39.40 3.96
N GLU A 30 7.75 38.61 2.90
CA GLU A 30 6.78 38.97 1.87
C GLU A 30 5.42 38.39 2.26
N SER A 31 4.71 39.21 3.04
CA SER A 31 3.29 39.09 3.29
C SER A 31 2.54 39.32 1.97
N VAL A 32 2.23 38.25 1.24
CA VAL A 32 1.14 38.28 0.27
C VAL A 32 -0.15 37.82 0.95
N SER A 33 -1.05 38.78 1.02
CA SER A 33 -2.37 38.73 1.64
C SER A 33 -3.18 37.49 1.25
N PRO A 34 -3.90 36.84 2.19
CA PRO A 34 -4.94 35.88 1.86
C PRO A 34 -6.20 36.66 1.45
N ALA A 35 -6.31 37.00 0.18
CA ALA A 35 -7.53 37.55 -0.40
C ALA A 35 -7.72 36.99 -1.81
N ASP A 36 -8.25 35.77 -1.89
CA ASP A 36 -9.43 35.45 -2.71
C ASP A 36 -9.74 33.95 -2.52
N VAL A 37 -10.37 33.60 -1.40
CA VAL A 37 -11.24 32.42 -1.39
C VAL A 37 -12.58 32.91 -1.92
N PRO A 38 -13.01 32.55 -3.13
CA PRO A 38 -14.42 32.58 -3.44
C PRO A 38 -15.07 31.62 -2.44
N THR A 39 -15.73 32.19 -1.44
CA THR A 39 -16.74 31.53 -0.64
C THR A 39 -17.58 30.66 -1.58
N PRO A 40 -17.57 29.32 -1.49
CA PRO A 40 -18.60 28.55 -2.13
C PRO A 40 -19.91 29.02 -1.51
N SER A 41 -20.68 29.73 -2.32
CA SER A 41 -22.05 30.14 -2.06
C SER A 41 -22.78 29.01 -1.31
N PRO A 42 -23.51 29.30 -0.22
CA PRO A 42 -24.33 28.29 0.41
C PRO A 42 -25.22 27.69 -0.67
N LEU A 43 -25.17 26.36 -0.77
CA LEU A 43 -26.02 25.56 -1.63
C LEU A 43 -27.45 26.10 -1.55
N PRO A 44 -28.14 26.29 -2.69
CA PRO A 44 -29.57 26.52 -2.68
C PRO A 44 -30.24 25.40 -1.89
N GLU A 45 -31.13 25.87 -1.02
CA GLU A 45 -32.13 25.18 -0.24
C GLU A 45 -32.65 23.90 -0.90
N LEU A 46 -32.82 22.87 -0.08
CA LEU A 46 -33.51 21.62 -0.38
C LEU A 46 -34.78 21.87 -1.21
N ALA A 47 -34.69 21.71 -2.51
CA ALA A 47 -35.82 21.26 -3.32
C ALA A 47 -35.70 19.73 -3.39
N ALA A 48 -36.21 19.06 -2.35
CA ALA A 48 -36.52 17.64 -2.45
C ALA A 48 -37.50 17.47 -3.62
N PRO A 49 -37.21 16.65 -4.64
CA PRO A 49 -38.28 16.18 -5.50
C PRO A 49 -39.19 15.33 -4.62
N GLU A 50 -40.42 15.78 -4.35
CA GLU A 50 -41.43 14.90 -3.78
C GLU A 50 -41.54 13.67 -4.70
N PRO A 51 -41.22 12.44 -4.23
CA PRO A 51 -41.63 11.26 -4.96
C PRO A 51 -43.14 11.18 -4.78
N SER A 52 -43.88 11.73 -5.73
CA SER A 52 -45.31 11.44 -5.91
C SER A 52 -45.45 9.92 -5.98
N THR A 53 -45.86 9.32 -4.87
CA THR A 53 -45.96 7.88 -4.71
C THR A 53 -47.38 7.51 -5.10
N PRO A 54 -47.65 6.91 -6.28
CA PRO A 54 -48.95 6.29 -6.50
C PRO A 54 -49.09 5.12 -5.50
N PRO A 55 -50.28 4.89 -4.92
CA PRO A 55 -50.47 3.71 -4.08
C PRO A 55 -50.31 2.47 -4.94
N LEU A 56 -49.19 1.75 -4.77
CA LEU A 56 -49.04 0.40 -5.28
C LEU A 56 -50.03 -0.48 -4.53
N VAL A 57 -51.15 -0.79 -5.17
CA VAL A 57 -52.01 -1.89 -4.77
C VAL A 57 -51.18 -3.19 -4.85
N PRO A 58 -51.12 -4.01 -3.79
CA PRO A 58 -50.50 -5.32 -3.87
C PRO A 58 -51.47 -6.25 -4.61
N VAL A 59 -51.30 -6.39 -5.93
CA VAL A 59 -51.90 -7.51 -6.66
C VAL A 59 -51.12 -8.77 -6.32
N THR A 60 -51.71 -9.56 -5.43
CA THR A 60 -51.32 -10.94 -5.14
C THR A 60 -51.47 -11.78 -6.41
N SER A 61 -50.38 -11.93 -7.16
CA SER A 61 -50.29 -12.92 -8.24
C SER A 61 -49.55 -14.14 -7.72
N SER A 62 -50.30 -15.04 -7.09
CA SER A 62 -49.89 -16.40 -6.78
C SER A 62 -49.68 -17.17 -8.08
N SER A 63 -48.42 -17.44 -8.43
CA SER A 63 -48.08 -18.48 -9.41
C SER A 63 -46.97 -19.36 -8.85
N PRO A 64 -47.27 -20.56 -8.33
CA PRO A 64 -46.26 -21.54 -7.99
C PRO A 64 -45.76 -22.21 -9.28
N ALA A 65 -44.69 -21.69 -9.85
CA ALA A 65 -43.93 -22.37 -10.89
C ALA A 65 -43.12 -23.54 -10.28
N PRO A 66 -42.95 -24.67 -10.98
CA PRO A 66 -42.55 -25.95 -10.41
C PRO A 66 -41.13 -25.91 -9.83
N ALA A 67 -41.05 -26.08 -8.50
CA ALA A 67 -39.81 -26.36 -7.78
C ALA A 67 -39.37 -27.81 -8.02
N ALA A 68 -38.87 -28.13 -9.21
CA ALA A 68 -38.23 -29.41 -9.48
C ALA A 68 -37.31 -29.31 -10.69
N SER A 69 -36.04 -28.94 -10.47
CA SER A 69 -34.85 -29.52 -11.12
C SER A 69 -33.62 -28.61 -10.96
N LEU A 70 -32.97 -28.63 -9.79
CA LEU A 70 -31.59 -28.11 -9.62
C LEU A 70 -30.70 -29.03 -8.75
N ALA A 71 -31.18 -30.21 -8.33
CA ALA A 71 -30.46 -31.06 -7.38
C ALA A 71 -29.26 -31.83 -7.97
N GLY A 72 -29.02 -31.77 -9.29
CA GLY A 72 -28.01 -32.60 -9.99
C GLY A 72 -26.76 -31.88 -10.52
N THR A 73 -26.76 -30.54 -10.62
CA THR A 73 -25.65 -29.76 -11.20
C THR A 73 -24.74 -29.10 -10.17
N GLU A 74 -25.14 -29.10 -8.89
CA GLU A 74 -24.41 -28.43 -7.81
C GLU A 74 -23.02 -29.04 -7.57
N SER A 75 -22.88 -30.37 -7.69
CA SER A 75 -21.62 -31.07 -7.43
C SER A 75 -20.54 -30.73 -8.48
N GLY A 76 -20.91 -30.68 -9.77
CA GLY A 76 -19.99 -30.34 -10.85
C GLY A 76 -19.55 -28.88 -10.84
N VAL A 77 -20.49 -27.96 -10.61
CA VAL A 77 -20.21 -26.51 -10.53
C VAL A 77 -19.36 -26.20 -9.30
N ARG A 78 -19.69 -26.76 -8.12
CA ARG A 78 -18.92 -26.58 -6.89
C ARG A 78 -17.49 -27.12 -7.00
N GLY A 79 -17.30 -28.26 -7.67
CA GLY A 79 -15.98 -28.82 -7.97
C GLY A 79 -15.14 -27.89 -8.84
N LEU A 80 -15.73 -27.30 -9.88
CA LEU A 80 -15.04 -26.36 -10.77
C LEU A 80 -14.65 -25.06 -10.06
N LEU A 81 -15.55 -24.49 -9.25
CA LEU A 81 -15.27 -23.30 -8.44
C LEU A 81 -14.13 -23.54 -7.44
N SER A 82 -14.09 -24.72 -6.82
CA SER A 82 -13.04 -25.08 -5.85
C SER A 82 -11.67 -25.13 -6.54
N ARG A 83 -11.57 -25.83 -7.68
CA ARG A 83 -10.34 -25.88 -8.49
C ARG A 83 -9.91 -24.50 -8.99
N ALA A 84 -10.86 -23.65 -9.38
CA ALA A 84 -10.57 -22.29 -9.80
C ALA A 84 -10.00 -21.45 -8.65
N ARG A 85 -10.58 -21.55 -7.44
CA ARG A 85 -10.11 -20.86 -6.23
C ARG A 85 -8.70 -21.30 -5.84
N GLU A 86 -8.43 -22.61 -5.87
CA GLU A 86 -7.10 -23.15 -5.60
C GLU A 86 -6.06 -22.59 -6.56
N ARG A 87 -6.35 -22.55 -7.87
CA ARG A 87 -5.44 -21.98 -8.87
C ARG A 87 -5.16 -20.49 -8.63
N ILE A 88 -6.18 -19.71 -8.25
CA ILE A 88 -6.02 -18.29 -7.93
C ILE A 88 -5.13 -18.13 -6.70
N GLN A 89 -5.38 -18.91 -5.64
CA GLN A 89 -4.57 -18.86 -4.43
C GLN A 89 -3.13 -19.29 -4.68
N PHE A 90 -2.90 -20.34 -5.47
CA PHE A 90 -1.56 -20.81 -5.83
C PHE A 90 -0.76 -19.71 -6.53
N ARG A 91 -1.34 -19.09 -7.57
CA ARG A 91 -0.70 -17.97 -8.29
C ARG A 91 -0.42 -16.79 -7.36
N LYS A 92 -1.34 -16.51 -6.43
CA LYS A 92 -1.17 -15.46 -5.43
C LYS A 92 0.01 -15.76 -4.50
N ARG A 93 0.09 -16.98 -3.95
CA ARG A 93 1.21 -17.40 -3.08
C ARG A 93 2.55 -17.32 -3.79
N ALA A 94 2.64 -17.78 -5.04
CA ALA A 94 3.85 -17.69 -5.85
C ALA A 94 4.33 -16.23 -6.03
N LYS A 95 3.40 -15.29 -6.24
CA LYS A 95 3.73 -13.85 -6.30
C LYS A 95 4.26 -13.32 -4.97
N LEU A 96 3.61 -13.65 -3.86
CA LEU A 96 4.04 -13.25 -2.51
C LEU A 96 5.44 -13.82 -2.17
N GLU A 97 5.70 -15.05 -2.57
CA GLU A 97 7.00 -15.70 -2.38
C GLU A 97 8.09 -14.99 -3.20
N LYS A 98 7.82 -14.63 -4.45
CA LYS A 98 8.76 -13.88 -5.29
C LYS A 98 9.12 -12.52 -4.68
N ILE A 99 8.13 -11.81 -4.12
CA ILE A 99 8.37 -10.55 -3.39
C ILE A 99 9.26 -10.79 -2.16
N ALA A 100 8.92 -11.79 -1.34
CA ALA A 100 9.68 -12.10 -0.14
C ALA A 100 11.12 -12.53 -0.46
N ALA A 101 11.32 -13.33 -1.52
CA ALA A 101 12.65 -13.72 -1.99
C ALA A 101 13.45 -12.50 -2.44
N ARG A 102 12.84 -11.57 -3.18
CA ARG A 102 13.48 -10.32 -3.60
C ARG A 102 13.88 -9.45 -2.41
N ALA A 103 12.97 -9.27 -1.45
CA ALA A 103 13.24 -8.49 -0.24
C ALA A 103 14.36 -9.10 0.62
N ARG A 104 14.48 -10.43 0.67
CA ARG A 104 15.60 -11.12 1.33
C ARG A 104 16.92 -10.93 0.59
N ALA A 105 16.89 -10.95 -0.74
CA ALA A 105 18.09 -10.77 -1.55
C ALA A 105 18.63 -9.32 -1.50
N GLU A 106 17.75 -8.33 -1.50
CA GLU A 106 18.13 -6.90 -1.50
C GLU A 106 18.17 -6.27 -0.10
N GLY A 107 17.69 -6.99 0.93
CA GLY A 107 17.55 -6.49 2.30
C GLY A 107 16.36 -5.54 2.51
N SER A 108 15.81 -4.96 1.45
CA SER A 108 14.56 -4.20 1.49
C SER A 108 13.86 -4.21 0.14
N ILE A 109 12.58 -3.87 0.11
CA ILE A 109 11.82 -3.68 -1.12
C ILE A 109 10.87 -2.49 -0.99
N THR A 110 10.72 -1.72 -2.06
CA THR A 110 9.75 -0.62 -2.16
C THR A 110 8.52 -1.05 -2.94
N ASN A 111 7.45 -0.25 -2.85
CA ASN A 111 6.25 -0.46 -3.65
C ASN A 111 6.57 -0.47 -5.16
N ASP A 112 7.31 0.53 -5.65
CA ASP A 112 7.73 0.59 -7.05
C ASP A 112 8.54 -0.64 -7.49
N GLY A 113 9.38 -1.17 -6.59
CA GLY A 113 10.12 -2.41 -6.83
C GLY A 113 9.19 -3.60 -7.08
N VAL A 114 8.12 -3.73 -6.29
CA VAL A 114 7.11 -4.77 -6.47
C VAL A 114 6.32 -4.59 -7.77
N GLN A 115 5.93 -3.35 -8.10
CA GLN A 115 5.24 -3.06 -9.35
C GLN A 115 6.05 -3.50 -10.57
N LYS A 116 7.35 -3.15 -10.60
CA LYS A 116 8.28 -3.54 -11.67
C LYS A 116 8.53 -5.05 -11.71
N LEU A 117 8.66 -5.69 -10.55
CA LEU A 117 8.95 -7.13 -10.43
C LEU A 117 7.81 -8.04 -10.92
N LEU A 118 6.57 -7.63 -10.64
CA LEU A 118 5.37 -8.43 -10.93
C LEU A 118 4.52 -7.88 -12.08
N ARG A 119 4.85 -6.68 -12.60
CA ARG A 119 4.07 -5.94 -13.60
C ARG A 119 2.61 -5.76 -13.17
N VAL A 120 2.42 -5.20 -11.98
CA VAL A 120 1.10 -4.96 -11.37
C VAL A 120 0.93 -3.48 -11.04
N SER A 121 -0.32 -3.06 -10.82
CA SER A 121 -0.62 -1.70 -10.37
C SER A 121 -0.13 -1.41 -8.95
N ASP A 122 0.03 -0.14 -8.64
CA ASP A 122 0.43 0.37 -7.31
C ASP A 122 -0.44 -0.16 -6.16
N ALA A 123 -1.76 -0.10 -6.32
CA ALA A 123 -2.70 -0.64 -5.34
C ALA A 123 -2.50 -2.16 -5.12
N THR A 124 -2.18 -2.91 -6.18
CA THR A 124 -1.93 -4.36 -6.08
C THR A 124 -0.62 -4.65 -5.36
N ALA A 125 0.43 -3.88 -5.64
CA ALA A 125 1.71 -3.98 -4.96
C ALA A 125 1.56 -3.68 -3.46
N THR A 126 0.88 -2.58 -3.11
CA THR A 126 0.54 -2.23 -1.71
C THR A 126 -0.22 -3.35 -1.02
N ARG A 127 -1.18 -3.98 -1.69
CA ARG A 127 -1.96 -5.09 -1.14
C ARG A 127 -1.08 -6.29 -0.82
N TYR A 128 -0.17 -6.68 -1.72
CA TYR A 128 0.75 -7.79 -1.47
C TYR A 128 1.74 -7.52 -0.35
N LEU A 129 2.28 -6.30 -0.28
CA LEU A 129 3.18 -5.90 0.79
C LEU A 129 2.47 -5.92 2.15
N SER A 130 1.24 -5.39 2.21
CA SER A 130 0.41 -5.43 3.42
C SER A 130 0.11 -6.86 3.87
N GLU A 131 -0.13 -7.78 2.92
CA GLU A 131 -0.33 -9.19 3.25
C GLU A 131 0.93 -9.85 3.83
N LEU A 132 2.12 -9.52 3.30
CA LEU A 132 3.39 -10.03 3.85
C LEU A 132 3.71 -9.43 5.22
N VAL A 133 3.34 -8.17 5.46
CA VAL A 133 3.46 -7.54 6.77
C VAL A 133 2.54 -8.20 7.78
N ARG A 134 1.27 -8.42 7.41
CA ARG A 134 0.31 -9.13 8.27
C ARG A 134 0.72 -10.57 8.53
N ALA A 135 1.39 -11.21 7.58
CA ALA A 135 1.93 -12.56 7.74
C ALA A 135 3.26 -12.61 8.53
N GLY A 136 3.79 -11.47 9.00
CA GLY A 136 5.03 -11.40 9.77
C GLY A 136 6.29 -11.68 8.94
N ARG A 137 6.21 -11.66 7.61
CA ARG A 137 7.37 -11.93 6.73
C ARG A 137 8.17 -10.68 6.39
N LEU A 138 7.50 -9.53 6.38
CA LEU A 138 8.10 -8.22 6.15
C LEU A 138 7.69 -7.28 7.29
N LYS A 139 8.53 -6.29 7.59
CA LYS A 139 8.19 -5.14 8.44
C LYS A 139 8.22 -3.88 7.59
N ARG A 140 7.27 -2.98 7.82
CA ARG A 140 7.23 -1.67 7.15
C ARG A 140 8.05 -0.67 7.94
N VAL A 141 8.94 0.03 7.26
CA VAL A 141 9.86 1.04 7.83
C VAL A 141 9.68 2.35 7.06
N GLY A 142 9.61 3.47 7.79
CA GLY A 142 9.47 4.81 7.22
C GLY A 142 8.03 5.33 7.08
N ALA A 143 7.91 6.54 6.51
CA ALA A 143 6.65 7.26 6.36
C ALA A 143 5.72 6.63 5.30
N ALA A 144 4.45 7.03 5.26
CA ALA A 144 3.48 6.51 4.29
C ALA A 144 3.87 6.74 2.84
N SER A 145 4.43 7.90 2.52
CA SER A 145 4.82 8.26 1.15
C SER A 145 6.08 7.54 0.66
N HIS A 146 6.98 7.16 1.57
CA HIS A 146 8.28 6.55 1.24
C HIS A 146 8.55 5.28 2.05
N ALA A 147 7.51 4.47 2.22
CA ALA A 147 7.60 3.23 2.98
C ALA A 147 8.55 2.23 2.28
N ARG A 148 9.50 1.71 3.05
CA ARG A 148 10.33 0.57 2.67
C ARG A 148 9.91 -0.66 3.46
N TYR A 149 10.08 -1.84 2.89
CA TYR A 149 9.71 -3.09 3.54
C TYR A 149 10.94 -3.97 3.68
N GLU A 150 11.29 -4.32 4.91
CA GLU A 150 12.45 -5.13 5.24
C GLU A 150 12.00 -6.55 5.64
N PRO A 151 12.75 -7.60 5.32
CA PRO A 151 12.45 -8.95 5.78
C PRO A 151 12.61 -9.04 7.31
N VAL A 152 11.64 -9.70 7.95
CA VAL A 152 11.76 -10.10 9.35
C VAL A 152 12.57 -11.41 9.34
N SER A 153 13.74 -11.39 9.98
CA SER A 153 14.60 -12.57 10.13
C SER A 153 14.17 -13.40 11.33
#